data_AF-A0A3D3REP9-F1
#
_entry.id   AF-A0A3D3REP9-F1
#
_cell.length_a   1.000
_cell.length_b   1.000
_cell.length_c   1.000
_cell.angle_alpha   90.00
_cell.angle_beta   90.00
_cell.angle_gamma   90.00
#
_symmetry.space_group_name_H-M   'P 1'
#
loop_
_entity.id
_entity.type
_entity.pdbx_description
1 polymer ?
#
loop_
_entity_poly.entity_id
_entity_poly.type
_entity_poly.pdbx_seq_one_letter_code
_entity_poly.pdbx_strand_id
1 'polypeptide(L)' 'HVDEQTSIAVGRRRGRPVLLQVRAREMHQAGCEFFVTPNQVWLTDSVPAEYIEFP' A
#
# COMPACT_ATOMS: atom_id res chain seq x y z
N HIS A 1 -2.45 -10.71 -1.78
CA HIS A 1 -1.52 -10.85 -2.91
C HIS A 1 -0.43 -9.82 -2.69
N VAL A 2 0.81 -10.25 -2.50
CA VAL A 2 1.96 -9.38 -2.22
C VAL A 2 2.74 -9.34 -3.52
N ASP A 3 2.46 -8.33 -4.36
CA ASP A 3 3.21 -8.14 -5.60
C ASP A 3 4.31 -7.10 -5.35
N GLU A 4 5.38 -7.56 -4.68
CA GLU A 4 6.56 -6.73 -4.37
C GLU A 4 7.19 -6.17 -5.65
N GLN A 5 7.10 -6.90 -6.76
CA GLN A 5 7.68 -6.49 -8.04
C GLN A 5 6.99 -5.24 -8.57
N THR A 6 5.65 -5.20 -8.50
CA THR A 6 4.88 -4.02 -8.84
C THR A 6 5.26 -2.85 -7.94
N SER A 7 5.27 -3.01 -6.61
CA SER A 7 5.63 -1.95 -5.66
C SER A 7 7.03 -1.38 -5.89
N ILE A 8 8.02 -2.23 -6.16
CA ILE A 8 9.40 -1.84 -6.47
C ILE A 8 9.46 -1.06 -7.80
N ALA A 9 8.74 -1.51 -8.83
CA ALA A 9 8.72 -0.84 -10.13
C ALA A 9 8.16 0.59 -10.06
N VAL A 10 7.11 0.83 -9.25
CA VAL A 10 6.56 2.19 -9.07
C VAL A 10 7.54 3.10 -8.33
N GLY A 11 8.19 2.60 -7.28
CA GLY A 11 9.12 3.38 -6.46
C GLY A 11 10.44 3.75 -7.17
N ARG A 12 10.89 2.93 -8.13
CA ARG A 12 12.14 3.16 -8.89
C ARG A 12 12.16 4.45 -9.70
N ARG A 13 11.00 5.06 -9.98
CA ARG A 13 10.93 6.35 -10.72
C ARG A 13 11.58 7.51 -9.96
N ARG A 14 11.80 7.39 -8.65
CA ARG A 14 12.41 8.45 -7.81
C ARG A 14 13.66 7.99 -7.03
N GLY A 15 14.34 6.92 -7.46
CA GLY A 15 15.58 6.44 -6.82
C GLY A 15 15.42 5.08 -6.15
N ARG A 16 16.10 4.85 -5.01
CA ARG A 16 16.05 3.57 -4.28
C ARG A 16 14.70 3.44 -3.56
N PRO A 17 13.83 2.49 -3.95
CA PRO A 17 12.53 2.34 -3.30
C PRO A 17 12.70 1.77 -1.89
N VAL A 18 11.89 2.27 -0.96
CA VAL A 18 11.64 1.66 0.33
C VAL A 18 10.29 0.95 0.24
N LEU A 19 10.26 -0.32 0.60
CA LEU A 19 9.01 -1.08 0.68
C LEU A 19 8.43 -0.89 2.09
N LEU A 20 7.22 -0.34 2.16
CA LEU A 20 6.47 -0.19 3.40
C LEU A 20 5.33 -1.19 3.40
N GLN A 21 5.15 -1.90 4.52
CA GLN A 21 4.05 -2.83 4.69
C GLN A 21 2.88 -2.10 5.37
N VAL A 22 1.67 -2.25 4.81
CA VAL A 22 0.46 -1.63 5.34
C VAL A 22 -0.46 -2.71 5.92
N ARG A 23 -0.92 -2.52 7.15
CA ARG A 23 -1.87 -3.39 7.85
C ARG A 23 -3.29 -3.19 7.33
N ALA A 24 -3.48 -3.39 6.03
CA ALA A 24 -4.72 -3.08 5.29
C ALA A 24 -5.96 -3.84 5.80
N ARG A 25 -5.77 -5.04 6.37
CA ARG A 25 -6.87 -5.79 7.00
C ARG A 25 -7.42 -5.04 8.21
N GLU A 26 -6.55 -4.54 9.08
CA GLU A 26 -6.96 -3.78 10.28
C GLU A 26 -7.62 -2.47 9.87
N MET A 27 -7.07 -1.77 8.87
CA MET A 27 -7.69 -0.56 8.30
C MET A 27 -9.11 -0.83 7.79
N HIS A 28 -9.31 -1.93 7.05
CA HIS A 28 -10.63 -2.25 6.52
C HIS A 28 -11.63 -2.56 7.65
N GLN A 29 -11.18 -3.27 8.68
CA GLN A 29 -11.98 -3.53 9.89
C GLN A 29 -12.28 -2.26 10.69
N ALA A 30 -11.38 -1.27 10.67
CA ALA A 30 -11.58 0.04 11.25
C ALA A 30 -12.49 0.96 10.42
N GLY A 31 -12.98 0.50 9.27
CA GLY A 31 -13.91 1.24 8.41
C GLY A 31 -13.25 2.11 7.34
N CYS A 32 -11.94 1.98 7.11
CA CYS A 32 -11.29 2.65 5.99
C CYS A 32 -11.78 2.06 4.65
N GLU A 33 -12.11 2.94 3.72
CA GLU A 33 -12.54 2.55 2.38
C GLU A 33 -11.35 2.15 1.51
N PHE A 34 -11.56 1.10 0.72
CA PHE A 34 -10.58 0.59 -0.23
C PHE A 34 -11.23 0.44 -1.60
N PHE A 35 -10.52 0.86 -2.63
CA PHE A 35 -10.93 0.77 -4.02
C PHE A 35 -9.90 -0.02 -4.81
N VAL A 36 -10.35 -0.84 -5.75
CA VAL A 36 -9.46 -1.58 -6.64
C VAL A 36 -9.64 -1.08 -8.07
N THR A 37 -8.52 -0.72 -8.70
CA THR A 37 -8.51 -0.32 -10.11
C THR A 37 -8.51 -1.57 -11.02
N PRO A 38 -8.86 -1.43 -12.31
CA PRO A 38 -8.76 -2.54 -13.27
C PRO A 38 -7.35 -3.15 -13.37
N ASN A 39 -6.31 -2.36 -13.06
CA ASN A 39 -4.91 -2.80 -13.06
C ASN A 39 -4.46 -3.42 -11.71
N GLN A 40 -5.40 -3.83 -10.86
CA GLN A 40 -5.15 -4.43 -9.54
C GLN A 40 -4.35 -3.55 -8.55
N VAL A 41 -4.24 -2.25 -8.83
CA VAL A 41 -3.72 -1.27 -7.87
C VAL A 41 -4.83 -0.90 -6.89
N TRP A 42 -4.51 -0.95 -5.60
CA TRP A 42 -5.40 -0.56 -4.52
C TRP A 42 -5.24 0.91 -4.17
N LEU A 43 -6.35 1.57 -3.90
CA LEU A 43 -6.44 2.97 -3.50
C LEU A 43 -7.21 3.07 -2.19
N THR A 44 -6.85 4.06 -1.39
CA THR A 44 -7.56 4.49 -0.18
C THR A 44 -7.27 5.98 0.01
N ASP A 45 -8.14 6.70 0.70
CA ASP A 45 -8.00 8.16 0.86
C ASP A 45 -6.75 8.54 1.66
N SER A 46 -6.47 7.81 2.73
CA SER A 46 -5.26 8.00 3.54
C SER A 46 -4.90 6.71 4.28
N VAL A 47 -3.60 6.53 4.54
CA VAL A 47 -3.09 5.46 5.38
C VAL A 47 -2.61 6.08 6.70
N PRO A 48 -3.36 5.92 7.82
CA PRO A 48 -2.88 6.38 9.12
C PRO A 48 -1.56 5.70 9.49
N ALA A 49 -0.64 6.46 10.09
CA ALA A 49 0.72 6.00 10.38
C ALA A 49 0.76 4.76 11.31
N GLU A 50 -0.24 4.60 12.17
CA GLU A 50 -0.39 3.42 13.02
C GLU A 50 -0.49 2.12 12.22
N TYR A 51 -0.98 2.15 10.98
CA TYR A 51 -1.09 0.97 10.11
C TYR A 51 0.11 0.77 9.17
N ILE A 52 1.16 1.57 9.30
CA ILE A 52 2.38 1.48 8.48
C ILE A 52 3.50 0.82 9.28
N GLU A 53 4.05 -0.26 8.75
CA GLU A 53 5.27 -0.88 9.25
C GLU A 53 6.46 -0.27 8.50
N PHE A 54 7.31 0.44 9.25
CA PHE A 54 8.57 1.00 8.75
C PHE A 54 9.71 -0.01 8.93
N PRO A 55 10.62 -0.15 7.94
CA PRO A 55 11.80 -1.00 8.04
C PRO A 55 12.86 -0.47 8.99
#